data_AF-A0A378AP15-F1
#
_entry.id   AF-A0A378AP15-F1
#
_cell.length_a   1.000
_cell.length_b   1.000
_cell.length_c   1.000
_cell.angle_alpha   90.00
_cell.angle_beta   90.00
_cell.angle_gamma   90.00
#
_symmetry.space_group_name_H-M   'P 1'
#
loop_
_entity.id
_entity.type
_entity.pdbx_description
1 polymer ?
#
loop_
_entity_poly.entity_id
_entity_poly.type
_entity_poly.pdbx_seq_one_letter_code
_entity_poly.pdbx_strand_id
1 'polypeptide(L)'
;MESKRLDNAALAAGISPSYINAHGKPQSIAAVTKQRLLDAMHRSTAATKVAVNPLPNVKIFTHGKKMSLPVAGRGEYQWILTTEDGKQYQGKTRGGETLPLPAKLPEGYHSLTLTQEGGALALPDYRRASALL
;
A
#
# COMPACT_ATOMS: atom_id res chain seq x y z
N MET A 1 -4.90 29.42 -11.21
CA MET A 1 -5.50 28.11 -10.84
C MET A 1 -4.59 26.92 -11.18
N GLU A 2 -3.80 26.97 -12.26
CA GLU A 2 -2.91 25.86 -12.68
C GLU A 2 -1.75 25.60 -11.71
N SER A 3 -1.13 26.65 -11.15
CA SER A 3 -0.03 26.50 -10.18
C SER A 3 -0.43 25.65 -8.96
N LYS A 4 -1.65 25.87 -8.42
CA LYS A 4 -2.18 25.10 -7.29
C LYS A 4 -2.41 23.62 -7.62
N ARG A 5 -2.78 23.31 -8.87
CA ARG A 5 -2.96 21.91 -9.33
C ARG A 5 -1.60 21.21 -9.46
N LEU A 6 -0.62 21.90 -10.04
CA LEU A 6 0.74 21.41 -10.16
C LEU A 6 1.36 21.13 -8.79
N ASP A 7 1.23 22.06 -7.85
CA ASP A 7 1.74 21.91 -6.49
C ASP A 7 1.09 20.74 -5.75
N ASN A 8 -0.23 20.58 -5.87
CA ASN A 8 -0.94 19.45 -5.26
C ASN A 8 -0.53 18.11 -5.88
N ALA A 9 -0.36 18.05 -7.21
CA ALA A 9 0.09 16.85 -7.91
C ALA A 9 1.52 16.48 -7.49
N ALA A 10 2.42 17.46 -7.42
CA ALA A 10 3.79 17.27 -6.96
C ALA A 10 3.83 16.74 -5.53
N LEU A 11 3.06 17.35 -4.62
CA LEU A 11 2.97 16.91 -3.22
C LEU A 11 2.42 15.48 -3.10
N ALA A 12 1.37 15.14 -3.84
CA ALA A 12 0.78 13.80 -3.85
C ALA A 12 1.74 12.73 -4.38
N ALA A 13 2.66 13.11 -5.28
CA ALA A 13 3.73 12.26 -5.78
C ALA A 13 4.96 12.20 -4.85
N GLY A 14 4.94 12.88 -3.71
CA GLY A 14 6.06 12.92 -2.76
C GLY A 14 7.16 13.91 -3.12
N ILE A 15 6.92 14.85 -4.05
CA ILE A 15 7.85 15.92 -4.38
C ILE A 15 7.67 17.06 -3.38
N SER A 16 8.68 17.30 -2.54
CA SER A 16 8.67 18.40 -1.57
C SER A 16 8.65 19.77 -2.28
N PRO A 17 7.90 20.77 -1.77
CA PRO A 17 7.89 22.12 -2.36
C PRO A 17 9.18 22.90 -2.10
N SER A 18 9.99 22.50 -1.11
CA SER A 18 11.25 23.15 -0.73
C SER A 18 12.21 22.19 -0.03
N TYR A 19 13.45 22.64 0.18
CA TYR A 19 14.49 21.92 0.92
C TYR A 19 15.42 22.92 1.61
N ILE A 20 16.29 22.42 2.50
CA ILE A 20 17.37 23.21 3.09
C ILE A 20 18.63 23.04 2.24
N ASN A 21 19.15 24.14 1.69
CA ASN A 21 20.34 24.07 0.84
C ASN A 21 21.64 23.89 1.67
N ALA A 22 22.77 23.71 0.99
CA ALA A 22 24.07 23.47 1.62
C ALA A 22 24.55 24.63 2.54
N HIS A 23 23.93 25.80 2.44
CA HIS A 23 24.18 26.94 3.32
C HIS A 23 23.18 27.03 4.49
N GLY A 24 22.35 26.00 4.69
CA GLY A 24 21.35 25.97 5.76
C GLY A 24 20.10 26.82 5.48
N LYS A 25 19.92 27.32 4.26
CA LYS A 25 18.80 28.22 3.93
C LYS A 25 17.64 27.46 3.25
N PRO A 26 16.38 27.78 3.58
CA PRO A 26 15.23 27.26 2.83
C PRO A 26 15.29 27.70 1.37
N GLN A 27 15.06 26.76 0.46
CA GLN A 27 15.04 27.00 -0.98
C GLN A 27 13.85 26.29 -1.62
N SER A 28 13.05 27.04 -2.37
CA SER A 28 11.86 26.53 -3.06
C SER A 28 12.21 25.80 -4.35
N ILE A 29 11.42 24.77 -4.68
CA ILE A 29 11.50 24.07 -5.95
C ILE A 29 10.68 24.82 -7.01
N ALA A 30 11.33 25.16 -8.13
CA ALA A 30 10.68 25.85 -9.25
C ALA A 30 9.59 24.99 -9.91
N ALA A 31 8.56 25.65 -10.45
CA ALA A 31 7.43 24.98 -11.11
C ALA A 31 7.87 24.06 -12.26
N VAL A 32 8.82 24.51 -13.09
CA VAL A 32 9.37 23.71 -14.21
C VAL A 32 10.03 22.42 -13.72
N THR A 33 10.69 22.45 -12.56
CA THR A 33 11.32 21.27 -11.96
C THR A 33 10.26 20.30 -11.46
N LYS A 34 9.21 20.79 -10.77
CA LYS A 34 8.07 19.96 -10.34
C LYS A 34 7.43 19.24 -11.52
N GLN A 35 7.20 19.96 -12.62
CA GLN A 35 6.61 19.41 -13.84
C GLN A 35 7.48 18.30 -14.43
N ARG A 36 8.78 18.54 -14.63
CA ARG A 36 9.70 17.55 -15.20
C ARG A 36 9.84 16.30 -14.34
N LEU A 37 9.86 16.46 -13.01
CA LEU A 37 9.91 15.33 -12.08
C LEU A 37 8.63 14.50 -12.16
N LEU A 38 7.46 15.14 -12.22
CA LEU A 38 6.18 14.46 -12.40
C LEU A 38 6.14 13.67 -13.72
N ASP A 39 6.60 14.27 -14.81
CA ASP A 39 6.67 13.61 -16.12
C ASP A 39 7.62 12.41 -16.10
N ALA A 40 8.68 12.46 -15.28
CA ALA A 40 9.69 11.41 -15.15
C ALA A 40 9.27 10.22 -14.27
N MET A 41 8.32 10.36 -13.34
CA MET A 41 7.93 9.30 -12.38
C MET A 41 7.20 8.10 -13.01
N HIS A 42 7.21 8.00 -14.35
CA HIS A 42 6.19 7.37 -15.18
C HIS A 42 4.83 8.00 -14.86
N ARG A 43 3.98 8.25 -15.86
CA ARG A 43 2.64 8.78 -15.63
C ARG A 43 1.92 7.77 -14.73
N SER A 44 1.95 7.99 -13.41
CA SER A 44 1.23 7.21 -12.41
C SER A 44 -0.17 7.16 -12.96
N THR A 45 -0.54 5.99 -13.47
CA THR A 45 -1.75 5.78 -14.27
C THR A 45 -2.86 6.50 -13.55
N ALA A 46 -3.38 7.54 -14.22
CA ALA A 46 -4.36 8.48 -13.70
C ALA A 46 -5.26 7.74 -12.74
N ALA A 47 -5.22 8.13 -11.44
CA ALA A 47 -5.83 7.45 -10.31
C ALA A 47 -7.09 6.70 -10.75
N THR A 48 -6.88 5.47 -11.22
CA THR A 48 -7.95 4.70 -11.86
C THR A 48 -8.64 4.21 -10.63
N LYS A 49 -9.73 4.89 -10.25
CA LYS A 49 -10.51 4.71 -9.01
C LYS A 49 -10.30 3.29 -8.52
N VAL A 50 -9.29 3.12 -7.68
CA VAL A 50 -8.74 1.79 -7.43
C VAL A 50 -9.88 1.08 -6.73
N ALA A 51 -10.37 -0.01 -7.31
CA ALA A 51 -11.30 -0.88 -6.61
C ALA A 51 -10.73 -1.05 -5.21
N VAL A 52 -11.48 -0.67 -4.18
CA VAL A 52 -10.97 -0.54 -2.82
C VAL A 52 -10.35 -1.87 -2.43
N ASN A 53 -9.02 -1.97 -2.51
CA ASN A 53 -8.33 -3.20 -2.14
C ASN A 53 -8.52 -3.33 -0.64
N PRO A 54 -9.11 -4.43 -0.14
CA PRO A 54 -9.38 -4.60 1.28
C PRO A 54 -8.10 -4.48 2.12
N LEU A 55 -6.93 -4.79 1.55
CA LEU A 55 -5.63 -4.60 2.17
C LEU A 55 -4.68 -3.71 1.36
N PRO A 56 -3.71 -3.04 2.00
CA PRO A 56 -2.53 -2.58 1.29
C PRO A 56 -1.74 -3.76 0.72
N ASN A 57 -1.09 -3.57 -0.44
CA ASN A 57 -0.30 -4.63 -1.08
C ASN A 57 0.86 -5.13 -0.20
N VAL A 58 1.44 -4.24 0.62
CA VAL A 58 2.52 -4.55 1.56
C VAL A 58 2.27 -3.79 2.85
N LYS A 59 2.51 -4.44 4.00
CA LYS A 59 2.54 -3.81 5.31
C LYS A 59 3.76 -4.29 6.08
N ILE A 60 4.52 -3.33 6.61
CA ILE A 60 5.72 -3.59 7.42
C ILE A 60 5.39 -3.33 8.89
N PHE A 61 5.81 -4.26 9.75
CA PHE A 61 5.71 -4.14 11.19
C PHE A 61 7.07 -4.32 11.85
N THR A 62 7.26 -3.71 13.01
CA THR A 62 8.44 -3.95 13.85
C THR A 62 8.16 -5.11 14.79
N HIS A 63 9.07 -6.08 14.86
CA HIS A 63 8.97 -7.21 15.77
C HIS A 63 8.77 -6.76 17.23
N GLY A 64 7.99 -7.54 17.99
CA GLY A 64 7.66 -7.27 19.39
C GLY A 64 6.62 -6.16 19.62
N LYS A 65 6.15 -5.45 18.59
CA LYS A 65 5.06 -4.46 18.71
C LYS A 65 3.71 -5.08 18.36
N LYS A 66 2.63 -4.47 18.86
CA LYS A 66 1.27 -4.85 18.46
C LYS A 66 1.08 -4.60 16.97
N MET A 67 0.66 -5.64 16.24
CA MET A 67 0.46 -5.60 14.80
C MET A 67 -1.03 -5.65 14.49
N SER A 68 -1.52 -4.62 13.79
CA SER A 68 -2.93 -4.49 13.44
C SER A 68 -3.08 -3.88 12.05
N LEU A 69 -3.96 -4.45 11.23
CA LEU A 69 -4.15 -4.07 9.84
C LEU A 69 -5.61 -3.61 9.61
N PRO A 70 -5.84 -2.37 9.14
CA PRO A 70 -7.19 -1.96 8.76
C PRO A 70 -7.62 -2.74 7.52
N VAL A 71 -8.84 -3.28 7.55
CA VAL A 71 -9.45 -3.98 6.42
C VAL A 71 -10.47 -3.04 5.79
N ALA A 72 -10.24 -2.61 4.56
CA ALA A 72 -11.17 -1.78 3.81
C ALA A 72 -12.29 -2.62 3.16
N GLY A 73 -13.31 -1.95 2.62
CA GLY A 73 -14.44 -2.63 1.98
C GLY A 73 -15.58 -2.97 2.95
N ARG A 74 -16.42 -3.94 2.57
CA ARG A 74 -17.61 -4.38 3.33
C ARG A 74 -17.72 -5.90 3.29
N GLY A 75 -18.59 -6.47 4.13
CA GLY A 75 -18.85 -7.90 4.20
C GLY A 75 -17.81 -8.65 5.04
N GLU A 76 -17.94 -9.97 5.06
CA GLU A 76 -17.05 -10.85 5.83
C GLU A 76 -15.91 -11.40 4.96
N TYR A 77 -14.72 -11.45 5.55
CA TYR A 77 -13.52 -11.98 4.94
C TYR A 77 -12.97 -13.11 5.80
N GLN A 78 -12.66 -14.23 5.19
CA GLN A 78 -11.75 -15.22 5.73
C GLN A 78 -10.32 -14.77 5.43
N TRP A 79 -9.43 -14.80 6.41
CA TRP A 79 -8.02 -14.49 6.21
C TRP A 79 -7.14 -15.68 6.55
N ILE A 80 -6.03 -15.82 5.81
CA ILE A 80 -4.95 -16.77 6.07
C ILE A 80 -3.64 -16.00 6.03
N LEU A 81 -2.88 -16.07 7.12
CA LEU A 81 -1.51 -15.59 7.22
C LEU A 81 -0.57 -16.79 7.22
N THR A 82 0.28 -16.89 6.21
CA THR A 82 1.36 -17.88 6.13
C THR A 82 2.67 -17.17 6.43
N THR A 83 3.38 -17.62 7.47
CA THR A 83 4.73 -17.14 7.78
C THR A 83 5.74 -17.71 6.79
N GLU A 84 6.96 -17.17 6.84
CA GLU A 84 8.04 -17.57 5.92
C GLU A 84 8.40 -19.04 6.04
N ASP A 85 8.37 -19.56 7.26
CA ASP A 85 8.61 -20.97 7.60
C ASP A 85 7.40 -21.89 7.29
N GLY A 86 6.33 -21.34 6.70
CA GLY A 86 5.14 -22.09 6.28
C GLY A 86 4.07 -22.27 7.36
N LYS A 87 4.26 -21.77 8.59
CA LYS A 87 3.21 -21.83 9.62
C LYS A 87 2.02 -20.95 9.24
N GLN A 88 0.82 -21.52 9.39
CA GLN A 88 -0.42 -20.83 9.03
C GLN A 88 -1.21 -20.37 10.26
N TYR A 89 -1.79 -19.19 10.14
CA TYR A 89 -2.79 -18.64 11.04
C TYR A 89 -4.01 -18.25 10.21
N GLN A 90 -5.21 -18.40 10.77
CA GLN A 90 -6.43 -18.10 10.04
C GLN A 90 -7.50 -17.52 10.96
N GLY A 91 -8.47 -16.85 10.36
CA GLY A 91 -9.64 -16.35 11.08
C GLY A 91 -10.62 -15.63 10.15
N LYS A 92 -11.59 -14.96 10.77
CA LYS A 92 -12.57 -14.12 10.08
C LYS A 92 -12.41 -12.66 10.51
N THR A 93 -12.77 -11.73 9.64
CA THR A 93 -12.81 -10.29 9.91
C THR A 93 -13.83 -9.62 9.00
N ARG A 94 -14.27 -8.41 9.33
CA ARG A 94 -15.20 -7.65 8.49
C ARG A 94 -14.53 -6.44 7.85
N GLY A 95 -14.98 -6.08 6.66
CA GLY A 95 -14.60 -4.81 6.04
C GLY A 95 -15.04 -3.63 6.92
N GLY A 96 -14.12 -2.70 7.16
CA GLY A 96 -14.27 -1.58 8.10
C GLY A 96 -13.65 -1.84 9.48
N GLU A 97 -13.28 -3.08 9.80
CA GLU A 97 -12.66 -3.43 11.07
C GLU A 97 -11.12 -3.43 10.99
N THR A 98 -10.50 -3.56 12.17
CA THR A 98 -9.06 -3.75 12.29
C THR A 98 -8.77 -5.21 12.59
N LEU A 99 -8.02 -5.88 11.72
CA LEU A 99 -7.54 -7.24 11.90
C LEU A 99 -6.30 -7.25 12.82
N PRO A 100 -6.37 -7.82 14.03
CA PRO A 100 -5.17 -8.08 14.82
C PRO A 100 -4.40 -9.25 14.22
N LEU A 101 -3.09 -9.08 14.05
CA LEU A 101 -2.19 -10.17 13.64
C LEU A 101 -1.66 -10.91 14.88
N PRO A 102 -1.18 -12.16 14.75
CA PRO A 102 -0.58 -12.91 15.85
C PRO A 102 0.55 -12.11 16.52
N ALA A 103 0.55 -12.02 17.85
CA ALA A 103 1.47 -11.15 18.59
C ALA A 103 2.95 -11.55 18.52
N LYS A 104 3.25 -12.81 18.12
CA LYS A 104 4.59 -13.39 18.07
C LYS A 104 4.88 -13.96 16.68
N LEU A 105 4.74 -13.12 15.65
CA LEU A 105 5.26 -13.48 14.33
C LEU A 105 6.79 -13.35 14.37
N PRO A 106 7.52 -14.33 13.83
CA PRO A 106 8.96 -14.20 13.66
C PRO A 106 9.28 -13.04 12.71
N GLU A 107 10.52 -12.55 12.75
CA GLU A 107 11.00 -11.65 11.69
C GLU A 107 11.07 -12.41 10.37
N GLY A 108 10.63 -11.78 9.28
CA GLY A 108 10.66 -12.40 7.95
C GLY A 108 9.60 -11.86 7.00
N TYR A 109 9.51 -12.49 5.83
CA TYR A 109 8.53 -12.19 4.80
C TYR A 109 7.33 -13.14 4.92
N HIS A 110 6.15 -12.57 5.12
CA HIS A 110 4.92 -13.34 5.33
C HIS A 110 3.88 -12.97 4.28
N SER A 111 2.99 -13.90 3.97
CA SER A 111 1.89 -13.68 3.04
C SER A 111 0.56 -13.66 3.77
N LEU A 112 -0.22 -12.60 3.60
CA LEU A 112 -1.59 -12.48 4.09
C LEU A 112 -2.56 -12.50 2.91
N THR A 113 -3.49 -13.44 2.92
CA THR A 113 -4.54 -13.59 1.90
C THR A 113 -5.90 -13.35 2.54
N LEU A 114 -6.73 -12.51 1.91
CA LEU A 114 -8.14 -12.34 2.27
C LEU A 114 -9.03 -12.94 1.18
N THR A 115 -10.04 -13.68 1.59
CA THR A 115 -11.08 -14.27 0.73
C THR A 115 -12.43 -13.80 1.24
N GLN A 116 -13.22 -13.12 0.40
CA GLN A 116 -14.56 -12.68 0.77
C GLN A 116 -15.56 -13.84 0.57
N GLU A 117 -16.26 -14.25 1.62
CA GLU A 117 -17.34 -15.25 1.49
C GLU A 117 -18.55 -14.57 0.82
N GLY A 118 -18.85 -14.95 -0.42
CA GLY A 118 -20.04 -14.47 -1.16
C GLY A 118 -19.80 -13.56 -2.36
N GLY A 119 -18.56 -13.33 -2.79
CA GLY A 119 -18.29 -12.71 -4.08
C GLY A 119 -18.59 -13.69 -5.22
N ALA A 120 -19.67 -13.45 -5.98
CA ALA A 120 -20.03 -14.24 -7.15
C ALA A 120 -18.80 -14.54 -8.02
N LEU A 121 -18.57 -15.84 -8.28
CA LEU A 121 -17.66 -16.45 -9.24
C LEU A 121 -16.96 -15.47 -10.19
N ALA A 122 -15.93 -14.77 -9.69
CA ALA A 122 -14.87 -14.27 -10.54
C ALA A 122 -13.81 -15.38 -10.52
N LEU A 123 -13.71 -16.10 -11.64
CA LEU A 123 -12.71 -17.13 -11.88
C LEU A 123 -11.34 -16.70 -11.32
N PRO A 124 -10.58 -17.57 -10.65
CA PRO A 124 -9.26 -17.22 -10.14
C PRO A 124 -8.35 -16.89 -11.32
N ASP A 125 -8.06 -15.61 -11.52
CA ASP A 125 -7.05 -15.14 -12.45
C ASP A 125 -5.69 -15.54 -11.86
N TYR A 126 -5.26 -16.77 -12.16
CA TYR A 126 -4.06 -17.41 -11.66
C TYR A 126 -2.83 -16.80 -12.33
N ARG A 127 -2.53 -15.52 -12.06
CA ARG A 127 -1.24 -14.92 -12.43
C ARG A 127 -0.20 -15.24 -11.36
N ARG A 128 0.27 -16.49 -11.38
CA ARG A 128 1.60 -16.83 -10.85
C ARG A 128 2.65 -16.17 -11.74
N ALA A 129 3.18 -15.03 -11.30
CA ALA A 129 4.49 -14.59 -11.75
C ALA A 129 5.55 -15.31 -10.89
N SER A 130 5.88 -16.55 -11.28
CA SER A 130 7.12 -17.19 -10.84
C SER A 130 8.23 -16.66 -11.74
N ALA A 131 9.02 -15.71 -11.24
CA ALA A 131 10.35 -15.48 -11.78
C ALA A 131 11.29 -16.47 -11.09
N LEU A 132 11.71 -17.50 -11.83
CA LEU A 132 12.93 -18.23 -11.52
C LEU A 132 14.12 -17.29 -11.78
N LEU A 133 15.01 -17.20 -10.80
CA LEU A 133 16.44 -17.32 -11.03
C LEU A 133 16.92 -18.50 -10.20
#